data_AF-A0A2U3L7N5-F1
#
_entry.id   AF-A0A2U3L7N5-F1
#
_cell.length_a   1.000
_cell.length_b   1.000
_cell.length_c   1.000
_cell.angle_alpha   90.00
_cell.angle_beta   90.00
_cell.angle_gamma   90.00
#
_symmetry.space_group_name_H-M   'P 1'
#
loop_
_entity.id
_entity.type
_entity.pdbx_description
1 polymer ?
#
loop_
_entity_poly.entity_id
_entity_poly.type
_entity_poly.pdbx_seq_one_letter_code
_entity_poly.pdbx_strand_id
1 'polypeptide(L)'
;MEPVRPDVRRAILDANPQASRADMEEYERLLSLRFTRDPDAPRPSLAPRNGAESQADIEERLSQLHEKLFPARAQRLRTEDR
;
A
#
# COMPACT_ATOMS: atom_id res chain seq x y z
N MET A 1 -4.82 -6.81 2.35
CA MET A 1 -4.65 -5.38 2.05
C MET A 1 -5.36 -5.10 0.73
N GLU A 2 -6.01 -3.94 0.60
CA GLU A 2 -6.88 -3.60 -0.53
C GLU A 2 -6.52 -2.21 -1.09
N PRO A 3 -6.82 -1.94 -2.37
CA PRO A 3 -6.65 -0.61 -2.96
C PRO A 3 -7.42 0.46 -2.18
N VAL A 4 -6.84 1.66 -2.10
CA VAL A 4 -7.45 2.73 -1.31
C VAL A 4 -8.49 3.47 -2.15
N ARG A 5 -9.72 3.55 -1.65
CA ARG A 5 -10.79 4.32 -2.31
C ARG A 5 -10.42 5.81 -2.38
N PRO A 6 -10.81 6.53 -3.44
CA PRO A 6 -10.46 7.95 -3.60
C PRO A 6 -10.97 8.84 -2.46
N ASP A 7 -12.16 8.56 -1.91
CA ASP A 7 -12.71 9.27 -0.75
C ASP A 7 -11.85 9.08 0.51
N VAL A 8 -11.41 7.84 0.73
CA VAL A 8 -10.54 7.46 1.85
C VAL A 8 -9.15 8.06 1.67
N ARG A 9 -8.65 8.10 0.43
CA ARG A 9 -7.35 8.73 0.09
C ARG A 9 -7.33 10.20 0.47
N ARG A 10 -8.38 10.96 0.15
CA ARG A 10 -8.49 12.36 0.56
C ARG A 10 -8.54 12.49 2.08
N ALA A 11 -9.36 11.69 2.74
CA ALA A 11 -9.47 11.70 4.20
C ALA A 11 -8.14 11.39 4.90
N ILE A 12 -7.33 10.48 4.37
CA ILE A 12 -6.01 10.14 4.93
C ILE A 12 -5.02 11.28 4.75
N LEU A 13 -4.96 11.89 3.56
CA LEU A 13 -4.05 13.00 3.30
C LEU A 13 -4.44 14.25 4.10
N ASP A 14 -5.73 14.43 4.39
CA ASP A 14 -6.24 15.53 5.22
C ASP A 14 -5.98 15.29 6.72
N ALA A 15 -6.21 14.06 7.21
CA ALA A 15 -6.07 13.71 8.62
C ALA A 15 -4.63 13.37 9.05
N ASN A 16 -3.77 12.95 8.12
CA ASN A 16 -2.40 12.55 8.41
C ASN A 16 -1.38 13.43 7.64
N PRO A 17 -0.80 14.45 8.30
CA PRO A 17 0.18 15.33 7.66
C PRO A 17 1.51 14.62 7.32
N GLN A 18 1.77 13.43 7.86
CA GLN A 18 2.95 12.63 7.49
C GLN A 18 2.72 11.80 6.23
N ALA A 19 1.48 11.59 5.82
CA ALA A 19 1.14 10.90 4.59
C ALA A 19 1.24 11.86 3.40
N SER A 20 2.07 11.51 2.42
CA SER A 20 2.16 12.26 1.18
C SER A 20 1.39 11.57 0.06
N ARG A 21 1.10 12.33 -1.00
CA ARG A 21 0.51 11.78 -2.22
C ARG A 21 1.42 10.71 -2.86
N ALA A 22 2.73 10.84 -2.71
CA ALA A 22 3.70 9.86 -3.21
C ALA A 22 3.62 8.53 -2.44
N ASP A 23 3.43 8.57 -1.11
CA ASP A 23 3.26 7.36 -0.28
C ASP A 23 2.02 6.55 -0.73
N MET A 24 0.94 7.25 -1.06
CA MET A 24 -0.29 6.64 -1.60
C MET A 24 -0.05 5.96 -2.95
N GLU A 25 0.59 6.66 -3.88
CA GLU A 25 0.87 6.13 -5.22
C GLU A 25 1.83 4.93 -5.16
N GLU A 26 2.78 4.94 -4.23
CA GLU A 26 3.67 3.79 -3.98
C GLU A 26 2.92 2.61 -3.36
N TYR A 27 2.03 2.85 -2.39
CA TYR A 27 1.19 1.80 -1.80
C TYR A 27 0.31 1.10 -2.85
N GLU A 28 -0.36 1.87 -3.71
CA GLU A 28 -1.19 1.32 -4.80
C GLU A 28 -0.36 0.57 -5.84
N ARG A 29 0.85 1.07 -6.15
CA ARG A 29 1.78 0.39 -7.06
C ARG A 29 2.25 -0.95 -6.49
N LEU A 30 2.66 -1.00 -5.23
CA LEU A 30 3.13 -2.24 -4.60
C LEU A 30 1.99 -3.25 -4.43
N LEU A 31 0.77 -2.80 -4.13
CA LEU A 31 -0.42 -3.66 -4.14
C LEU A 31 -0.65 -4.26 -5.52
N SER A 32 -0.55 -3.44 -6.57
CA SER A 32 -0.69 -3.94 -7.94
C SER A 32 0.39 -4.99 -8.26
N LEU A 33 1.65 -4.76 -7.87
CA LEU A 33 2.73 -5.73 -8.05
C LEU A 33 2.48 -7.04 -7.30
N ARG A 34 1.96 -6.95 -6.07
CA ARG A 34 1.55 -8.12 -5.26
C ARG A 34 0.49 -8.97 -5.98
N PHE A 35 -0.48 -8.34 -6.62
CA PHE A 35 -1.55 -9.02 -7.37
C PHE A 35 -1.17 -9.36 -8.83
N THR A 36 -0.12 -8.78 -9.41
CA THR A 36 0.34 -9.08 -10.79
C THR A 36 1.19 -10.36 -10.87
N ARG A 37 1.51 -10.98 -9.72
CA ARG A 37 2.02 -12.37 -9.67
C ARG A 37 0.93 -13.43 -9.83
N ASP A 38 -0.32 -13.03 -10.08
CA ASP A 38 -1.36 -13.88 -10.63
C ASP A 38 -1.12 -14.04 -12.15
N PRO A 39 -0.92 -15.26 -12.68
CA PRO A 39 -0.49 -15.47 -14.07
C PRO A 39 -1.51 -15.01 -15.13
N ASP A 40 -2.75 -14.70 -14.74
CA ASP A 40 -3.87 -14.43 -15.65
C ASP A 40 -4.37 -12.95 -15.64
N ALA A 41 -3.87 -12.11 -14.75
CA ALA A 41 -4.39 -10.74 -14.61
C ALA A 41 -3.82 -9.77 -15.69
N PRO A 42 -4.68 -8.98 -16.38
CA PRO A 42 -4.23 -7.97 -17.33
C PRO A 42 -3.42 -6.90 -16.60
N ARG A 43 -2.14 -6.79 -16.97
CA ARG A 43 -1.16 -5.87 -16.36
C ARG A 43 -1.59 -4.42 -16.56
N PRO A 44 -1.74 -3.60 -15.50
CA PRO A 44 -1.59 -2.16 -15.69
C PRO A 44 -0.13 -1.89 -16.04
N SER A 45 0.13 -1.36 -17.24
CA SER A 45 1.47 -0.99 -17.72
C SER A 45 2.08 0.10 -16.84
N LEU A 46 2.73 -0.30 -15.75
CA LEU A 46 3.59 0.56 -14.95
C LEU A 46 5.03 0.15 -15.25
N ALA A 47 5.77 1.10 -15.84
CA ALA A 47 7.14 0.90 -16.30
C ALA A 47 8.03 0.23 -15.22
N PRO A 48 8.91 -0.71 -15.60
CA PRO A 48 9.80 -1.38 -14.67
C PRO A 48 10.86 -0.39 -14.19
N ARG A 49 10.63 0.28 -13.06
CA ARG A 49 11.70 0.97 -12.34
C ARG A 49 12.46 -0.04 -11.49
N ASN A 50 13.62 -0.44 -12.02
CA ASN A 50 14.84 -0.89 -11.37
C ASN A 50 14.75 -1.78 -10.12
N GLY A 51 15.29 -2.99 -10.25
CA GLY A 51 15.62 -3.89 -9.14
C GLY A 51 14.58 -5.00 -9.00
N ALA A 52 15.03 -6.26 -8.97
CA ALA A 52 14.19 -7.37 -8.60
C ALA A 52 13.86 -7.27 -7.10
N GLU A 53 12.88 -6.42 -6.74
CA GLU A 53 12.35 -6.38 -5.38
C GLU A 53 11.75 -7.77 -5.08
N SER A 54 12.24 -8.43 -4.02
CA SER A 54 11.71 -9.73 -3.64
C SER A 54 10.30 -9.56 -3.09
N GLN A 55 9.51 -10.64 -3.05
CA GLN A 55 8.17 -10.59 -2.46
C GLN A 55 8.24 -10.08 -1.00
N ALA A 56 9.28 -10.47 -0.27
CA ALA A 56 9.52 -10.04 1.09
C ALA A 56 9.68 -8.51 1.19
N ASP A 57 10.47 -7.90 0.32
CA ASP A 57 10.64 -6.44 0.26
C ASP A 57 9.33 -5.72 -0.07
N ILE A 58 8.53 -6.27 -0.99
CA ILE A 58 7.23 -5.72 -1.38
C ILE A 58 6.25 -5.78 -0.19
N GLU A 59 6.15 -6.91 0.50
CA GLU A 59 5.28 -7.05 1.68
C GLU A 59 5.74 -6.15 2.82
N GLU A 60 7.05 -6.03 3.06
CA GLU A 60 7.61 -5.17 4.11
C GLU A 60 7.28 -3.70 3.85
N ARG A 61 7.54 -3.20 2.64
CA ARG A 61 7.18 -1.83 2.25
C ARG A 61 5.68 -1.58 2.29
N LEU A 62 4.87 -2.54 1.84
CA LEU A 62 3.41 -2.46 1.93
C LEU A 62 2.96 -2.32 3.38
N SER A 63 3.57 -3.08 4.30
CA SER A 63 3.25 -3.00 5.72
C SER A 63 3.61 -1.63 6.30
N GLN A 64 4.82 -1.13 6.02
CA GLN A 64 5.27 0.18 6.49
C GLN A 64 4.37 1.32 5.97
N LEU A 65 4.04 1.30 4.68
CA LEU A 65 3.13 2.27 4.08
C LEU A 65 1.71 2.14 4.63
N HIS A 66 1.23 0.92 4.87
CA HIS A 66 -0.09 0.70 5.46
C HIS A 66 -0.17 1.25 6.90
N GLU A 67 0.85 1.03 7.73
CA GLU A 67 0.88 1.61 9.09
C GLU A 67 0.95 3.13 9.05
N LYS A 68 1.74 3.70 8.13
CA LYS A 68 1.85 5.14 7.93
C LYS A 68 0.54 5.75 7.45
N LEU A 69 -0.14 5.14 6.47
CA LEU A 69 -1.37 5.67 5.87
C LEU A 69 -2.62 5.39 6.73
N PHE A 70 -2.62 4.31 7.52
CA PHE A 70 -3.76 3.86 8.32
C PHE A 70 -3.41 3.65 9.80
N PRO A 71 -2.91 4.67 10.52
CA PRO A 71 -2.46 4.51 11.90
C PRO A 71 -3.59 4.07 12.86
N ALA A 72 -4.83 4.48 12.61
CA ALA A 72 -5.99 4.05 13.41
C ALA A 72 -6.35 2.56 13.19
N ARG A 73 -6.08 2.02 11.99
CA ARG A 73 -6.33 0.60 11.66
C ARG A 73 -5.21 -0.28 12.20
N ALA A 74 -3.97 0.19 12.17
CA ALA A 74 -2.83 -0.46 12.81
C ALA A 74 -3.04 -0.62 14.33
N GLN A 75 -3.63 0.38 14.98
CA GLN A 75 -3.96 0.30 16.41
C GLN A 75 -5.06 -0.72 16.72
N ARG A 76 -6.10 -0.83 15.89
CA ARG A 76 -7.16 -1.84 16.10
C ARG A 76 -6.64 -3.27 15.95
N LEU A 77 -5.81 -3.54 14.94
CA LEU A 77 -5.20 -4.88 14.77
C LEU A 77 -4.34 -5.30 15.97
N ARG A 78 -3.65 -4.37 16.64
CA ARG A 78 -2.87 -4.68 17.86
C ARG A 78 -3.72 -4.88 19.11
N THR A 79 -4.98 -4.45 19.09
CA THR A 79 -5.87 -4.51 20.26
C THR A 79 -6.74 -5.77 20.25
N GLU A 80 -6.96 -6.39 19.09
CA GLU A 80 -7.75 -7.63 18.95
C GLU A 80 -6.96 -8.92 19.21
N ASP A 81 -5.62 -8.85 19.35
CA ASP A 81 -4.74 -9.97 19.68
C ASP A 81 -4.39 -10.04 21.19
N ARG A 82 -5.35 -9.76 22.08
CA ARG A 82 -5.13 -9.80 23.54
C ARG A 82 -6.21 -10.56 24.30
#